data_AF-A0A7L0TKR5-F1
#
_entry.id   AF-A0A7L0TKR5-F1
#
_cell.length_a   1.000
_cell.length_b   1.000
_cell.length_c   1.000
_cell.angle_alpha   90.00
_cell.angle_beta   90.00
_cell.angle_gamma   90.00
#
_symmetry.space_group_name_H-M   'P 1'
#
loop_
_entity.id
_entity.type
_entity.pdbx_description
1 polymer ?
#
loop_
_entity_poly.entity_id
_entity_poly.type
_entity_poly.pdbx_seq_one_letter_code
_entity_poly.pdbx_strand_id
1 'polypeptide(L)'
;TPRHECGFCGKAFGSDSARQIHLRSHTGERPYKCNVCGNRFTTRGNLKVHFHRHREKYPHRPFRCKVCGRGFSTRGNLRAHFGGHRGAPPHSCPLCQKKFVNALNLQHH
;
A
#
# COMPACT_ATOMS: atom_id res chain seq x y z
N THR A 1 -21.81 7.09 -30.32
CA THR A 1 -21.43 7.31 -28.91
C THR A 1 -20.29 8.31 -28.85
N PRO A 2 -20.25 9.25 -27.89
CA PRO A 2 -19.17 10.23 -27.80
C PRO A 2 -17.82 9.52 -27.68
N ARG A 3 -16.86 9.91 -28.53
CA ARG A 3 -15.47 9.43 -28.44
C ARG A 3 -14.70 10.32 -27.47
N HIS A 4 -14.08 9.73 -26.45
CA HIS A 4 -13.26 10.46 -25.50
C HIS A 4 -11.82 10.48 -26.01
N GLU A 5 -11.40 11.58 -26.64
CA GLU A 5 -10.08 11.70 -27.25
C GLU A 5 -9.03 12.23 -26.27
N CYS A 6 -7.81 11.69 -26.37
CA CYS A 6 -6.64 12.14 -25.64
C CYS A 6 -5.99 13.34 -26.32
N GLY A 7 -5.92 14.49 -25.63
CA GLY A 7 -5.29 15.70 -26.16
C GLY A 7 -3.78 15.62 -26.39
N PHE A 8 -3.09 14.61 -25.86
CA PHE A 8 -1.63 14.44 -26.07
C PHE A 8 -1.28 13.60 -27.30
N CYS A 9 -2.15 12.68 -27.72
CA CYS A 9 -1.81 11.71 -28.78
C CYS A 9 -2.98 11.34 -29.71
N GLY A 10 -4.14 11.98 -29.58
CA GLY A 10 -5.31 11.75 -30.44
C GLY A 10 -6.00 10.39 -30.26
N LYS A 11 -5.55 9.54 -29.31
CA LYS A 11 -6.19 8.24 -29.08
C LYS A 11 -7.61 8.42 -28.55
N ALA A 12 -8.56 7.74 -29.17
CA ALA A 12 -9.97 7.73 -28.78
C ALA A 12 -10.31 6.55 -27.87
N PHE A 13 -11.10 6.80 -26.83
CA PHE A 13 -11.56 5.81 -25.87
C PHE A 13 -13.10 5.74 -25.85
N GLY A 14 -13.63 4.56 -25.55
CA GLY A 14 -15.07 4.32 -25.43
C GLY A 14 -15.71 4.87 -24.15
N SER A 15 -14.90 5.38 -23.21
CA SER A 15 -15.38 6.02 -21.98
C SER A 15 -14.38 7.06 -21.45
N ASP A 16 -14.88 8.06 -20.73
CA ASP A 16 -14.04 9.07 -20.10
C ASP A 16 -13.05 8.46 -19.11
N SER A 17 -13.51 7.52 -18.27
CA SER A 17 -12.68 6.82 -17.29
C SER A 17 -11.46 6.13 -17.94
N ALA A 18 -11.65 5.51 -19.11
CA ALA A 18 -10.55 4.87 -19.84
C ALA A 18 -9.55 5.92 -20.36
N ARG A 19 -10.05 7.05 -20.89
CA ARG A 19 -9.21 8.19 -21.27
C ARG A 19 -8.41 8.73 -20.08
N GLN A 20 -9.05 8.97 -18.93
CA GLN A 20 -8.39 9.50 -17.73
C GLN A 20 -7.29 8.57 -17.22
N ILE A 21 -7.53 7.26 -17.21
CA ILE A 21 -6.49 6.27 -16.87
C ILE A 21 -5.34 6.33 -17.86
N HIS A 22 -5.63 6.48 -19.15
CA HIS A 22 -4.60 6.63 -20.18
C HIS A 22 -3.77 7.90 -20.01
N LEU A 23 -4.36 9.04 -19.62
CA LEU A 23 -3.60 10.28 -19.39
C LEU A 23 -2.46 10.12 -18.38
N ARG A 24 -2.57 9.15 -17.45
CA ARG A 24 -1.49 8.80 -16.51
C ARG A 24 -0.23 8.27 -17.19
N SER A 25 -0.30 7.76 -18.43
CA SER A 25 0.89 7.37 -19.19
C SER A 25 1.67 8.57 -19.71
N HIS A 26 1.02 9.73 -19.88
CA HIS A 26 1.68 10.97 -20.27
C HIS A 26 2.24 11.71 -19.06
N THR A 27 1.47 11.81 -17.97
CA THR A 27 1.88 12.54 -16.77
C THR A 27 2.81 11.75 -15.85
N GLY A 28 2.88 10.42 -16.02
CA GLY A 28 3.59 9.53 -15.10
C GLY A 28 2.89 9.35 -13.75
N GLU A 29 1.66 9.84 -13.59
CA GLU A 29 0.91 9.76 -12.33
C GLU A 29 0.67 8.30 -11.93
N ARG A 30 1.12 7.93 -10.73
CA ARG A 30 0.93 6.60 -10.15
C ARG A 30 0.28 6.72 -8.77
N PRO A 31 -1.04 6.95 -8.69
CA PRO A 31 -1.70 7.27 -7.43
C PRO A 31 -1.74 6.09 -6.45
N TYR A 32 -1.66 4.85 -6.95
CA TYR A 32 -1.83 3.67 -6.11
C TYR A 32 -0.48 3.14 -5.62
N LYS A 33 -0.19 3.29 -4.32
CA LYS A 33 1.04 2.81 -3.69
C LYS A 33 0.84 1.43 -3.03
N CYS A 34 1.79 0.52 -3.23
CA CYS A 34 1.91 -0.70 -2.45
C CYS A 34 2.46 -0.37 -1.07
N ASN A 35 1.67 -0.67 -0.04
CA ASN A 35 2.06 -0.40 1.34
C ASN A 35 3.03 -1.46 1.91
N VAL A 36 3.40 -2.47 1.12
CA VAL A 36 4.36 -3.52 1.52
C VAL A 36 5.77 -3.18 1.02
N CYS A 37 5.92 -2.78 -0.24
CA CYS A 37 7.23 -2.50 -0.85
C CYS A 37 7.40 -1.07 -1.41
N GLY A 38 6.36 -0.24 -1.37
CA GLY A 38 6.41 1.15 -1.86
C GLY A 38 6.17 1.32 -3.36
N ASN A 39 6.13 0.25 -4.15
CA ASN A 39 5.88 0.33 -5.60
C ASN A 39 4.57 1.04 -5.92
N ARG A 40 4.57 1.87 -6.97
CA ARG A 40 3.40 2.67 -7.37
C ARG A 40 2.83 2.20 -8.71
N PHE A 41 1.51 2.29 -8.85
CA PHE A 41 0.75 1.81 -10.00
C PHE A 41 -0.23 2.86 -10.50
N THR A 42 -0.51 2.81 -11.80
CA THR A 42 -1.47 3.71 -12.48
C THR A 42 -2.92 3.32 -12.24
N THR A 43 -3.21 2.06 -11.91
CA THR A 43 -4.56 1.56 -11.62
C THR A 43 -4.61 0.71 -10.35
N ARG A 44 -5.79 0.67 -9.72
CA ARG A 44 -6.06 -0.19 -8.56
C ARG A 44 -6.00 -1.68 -8.91
N GLY A 45 -6.40 -2.05 -10.13
CA GLY A 45 -6.30 -3.42 -10.65
C GLY A 45 -4.86 -3.91 -10.69
N ASN A 46 -3.94 -3.10 -11.24
CA ASN A 46 -2.52 -3.43 -11.31
C ASN A 46 -1.90 -3.57 -9.91
N LEU A 47 -2.28 -2.69 -8.97
CA LEU A 47 -1.87 -2.82 -7.57
C LEU A 47 -2.38 -4.13 -6.95
N LYS A 48 -3.62 -4.54 -7.22
CA LYS A 48 -4.21 -5.78 -6.70
C LYS A 48 -3.45 -7.01 -7.23
N VAL A 49 -3.18 -7.08 -8.53
CA VAL A 49 -2.37 -8.16 -9.14
C VAL A 49 -0.99 -8.21 -8.50
N HIS A 50 -0.33 -7.06 -8.36
CA HIS A 50 0.96 -6.98 -7.67
C HIS A 50 0.91 -7.48 -6.22
N PHE A 51 -0.16 -7.16 -5.47
CA PHE A 51 -0.36 -7.63 -4.11
C PHE A 51 -0.46 -9.16 -4.01
N HIS A 52 -0.94 -9.85 -5.04
CA HIS A 52 -0.98 -11.32 -5.06
C HIS A 52 0.43 -11.93 -5.04
N ARG A 53 1.39 -11.34 -5.76
CA ARG A 53 2.80 -11.78 -5.74
C ARG A 53 3.45 -11.70 -4.36
N HIS A 54 3.00 -10.78 -3.50
CA HIS A 54 3.47 -10.76 -2.10
C HIS A 54 2.97 -11.96 -1.28
N ARG A 55 1.85 -12.58 -1.68
CA ARG A 55 1.35 -13.80 -1.04
C ARG A 55 2.22 -15.00 -1.39
N GLU A 56 2.59 -15.12 -2.67
CA GLU A 56 3.47 -16.18 -3.18
C GLU A 56 4.87 -16.09 -2.56
N LYS A 57 5.43 -14.87 -2.44
CA LYS A 57 6.76 -14.67 -1.85
C LYS A 57 6.81 -14.95 -0.33
N TYR A 58 5.67 -14.91 0.37
CA TYR A 58 5.63 -15.11 1.82
C TYR A 58 4.45 -16.01 2.24
N PRO A 59 4.52 -17.32 1.93
CA PRO A 59 3.40 -18.26 2.12
C PRO A 59 3.02 -18.45 3.60
N HIS A 60 3.99 -18.41 4.53
CA HIS A 60 3.76 -18.67 5.96
C HIS A 60 3.41 -17.41 6.78
N ARG A 61 2.49 -16.59 6.27
CA ARG A 61 2.02 -15.39 6.97
C ARG A 61 0.49 -15.43 7.14
N PRO A 62 -0.03 -16.27 8.07
CA PRO A 62 -1.47 -16.47 8.23
C PRO A 62 -2.20 -15.22 8.72
N PHE A 63 -1.49 -14.30 9.39
CA PHE A 63 -2.09 -13.09 9.94
C PHE A 63 -1.88 -11.90 8.99
N ARG A 64 -2.97 -11.31 8.49
CA ARG A 64 -2.91 -10.16 7.55
C ARG A 64 -3.50 -8.89 8.14
N CYS A 65 -2.81 -7.77 7.91
CA CYS A 65 -3.38 -6.46 8.19
C CYS A 65 -4.50 -6.13 7.20
N LYS A 66 -5.71 -5.85 7.71
CA LYS A 66 -6.85 -5.43 6.90
C LYS A 66 -6.69 -4.04 6.28
N VAL A 67 -5.81 -3.19 6.83
CA VAL A 67 -5.55 -1.83 6.33
C VAL A 67 -4.57 -1.84 5.15
N CYS A 68 -3.42 -2.50 5.32
CA CYS A 68 -2.33 -2.43 4.33
C CYS A 68 -2.01 -3.75 3.62
N GLY A 69 -2.64 -4.86 4.03
CA GLY A 69 -2.43 -6.18 3.43
C GLY A 69 -1.12 -6.89 3.82
N ARG A 70 -0.26 -6.26 4.64
CA ARG A 70 1.00 -6.86 5.12
C ARG A 70 0.72 -8.13 5.93
N GLY A 71 1.45 -9.20 5.62
CA GLY A 71 1.37 -10.47 6.32
C GLY A 71 2.35 -10.57 7.50
N PHE A 72 1.98 -11.35 8.51
CA PHE A 72 2.76 -11.63 9.72
C PHE A 72 2.69 -13.11 10.05
N SER A 73 3.79 -13.65 10.59
CA SER A 73 3.89 -15.04 11.05
C SER A 73 3.13 -15.28 12.36
N THR A 74 2.97 -14.25 13.20
CA THR A 74 2.28 -14.34 14.49
C THR A 74 1.21 -13.26 14.67
N ARG A 75 0.20 -13.55 15.50
CA ARG A 75 -0.89 -12.60 15.83
C ARG A 75 -0.37 -11.40 16.63
N GLY A 76 0.64 -11.60 17.49
CA GLY A 76 1.30 -10.53 18.26
C GLY A 76 1.96 -9.50 17.35
N ASN A 77 2.69 -9.94 16.32
CA ASN A 77 3.32 -9.05 15.35
C ASN A 77 2.29 -8.25 14.53
N LEU A 78 1.16 -8.88 14.15
CA LEU A 78 0.06 -8.16 13.52
C LEU A 78 -0.53 -7.09 14.45
N ARG A 79 -0.74 -7.41 15.74
CA ARG A 79 -1.30 -6.47 16.73
C ARG A 79 -0.40 -5.26 16.95
N ALA A 80 0.90 -5.48 17.13
CA ALA A 80 1.90 -4.41 17.24
C ALA A 80 1.91 -3.53 15.98
N HIS A 81 1.90 -4.14 14.80
CA HIS A 81 1.81 -3.41 13.54
C HIS A 81 0.53 -2.58 13.42
N PHE A 82 -0.62 -3.13 13.85
CA PHE A 82 -1.91 -2.43 13.78
C PHE A 82 -1.94 -1.17 14.64
N GLY A 83 -1.20 -1.15 15.76
CA GLY A 83 -1.03 0.04 16.60
C GLY A 83 -0.45 1.24 15.84
N GLY A 84 0.46 0.98 14.88
CA GLY A 84 1.05 2.03 14.04
C GLY A 84 0.07 2.72 13.08
N HIS A 85 -1.01 2.04 12.66
CA HIS A 85 -2.04 2.66 11.81
C HIS A 85 -2.95 3.63 12.59
N ARG A 86 -3.05 3.48 13.92
CA ARG A 86 -3.82 4.39 14.78
C ARG A 86 -3.03 5.63 15.20
N GLY A 87 -1.78 5.79 14.76
CA GLY A 87 -0.98 7.00 15.00
C GLY A 87 -0.42 7.16 16.42
N ALA A 88 -0.72 6.26 17.35
CA ALA A 88 -0.17 6.28 18.71
C ALA A 88 0.64 5.00 18.97
N PRO A 89 1.98 5.06 18.87
CA PRO A 89 2.83 4.01 19.43
C PRO A 89 2.60 4.02 20.96
N PRO A 90 2.14 2.90 21.55
CA PRO A 90 1.76 2.86 22.96
C PRO A 90 2.95 2.87 23.93
N HIS A 91 4.18 2.77 23.42
CA HIS A 91 5.38 2.72 24.22
C HIS A 91 6.35 3.84 23.82
N SER A 92 6.91 4.53 24.81
CA SER A 92 7.97 5.51 24.63
C SER A 92 9.15 5.20 25.54
N CYS A 93 10.36 5.45 25.06
CA CYS A 93 11.55 5.41 25.88
C CYS A 93 11.52 6.59 26.87
N PRO A 94 11.60 6.37 28.20
CA PRO A 94 11.55 7.47 29.16
C PRO A 94 12.78 8.39 29.08
N LEU A 95 13.90 7.89 28.54
CA LEU A 95 15.16 8.61 28.47
C LEU A 95 15.27 9.49 27.21
N CYS A 96 14.84 8.98 26.04
CA CYS A 96 15.01 9.68 24.76
C CYS A 96 13.70 9.98 24.00
N GLN A 97 12.55 9.61 24.56
CA GLN A 97 11.21 9.82 24.00
C GLN A 97 10.95 9.16 22.62
N LYS A 98 11.85 8.27 22.16
CA LYS A 98 11.60 7.45 20.96
C LYS A 98 10.38 6.57 21.18
N LYS A 99 9.55 6.46 20.14
CA LYS A 99 8.27 5.78 20.18
C LYS A 99 8.36 4.40 19.54
N PHE A 100 7.78 3.40 20.21
CA PHE A 100 7.83 1.99 19.83
C PHE A 100 6.42 1.40 19.71
N VAL A 101 6.26 0.53 18.73
CA VAL A 101 4.99 -0.14 18.42
C VAL A 101 4.63 -1.27 19.41
N ASN A 102 5.60 -1.78 20.17
CA ASN A 102 5.41 -2.77 21.22
C ASN A 102 6.54 -2.67 22.28
N ALA A 103 6.32 -3.28 23.44
CA ALA A 103 7.26 -3.28 24.57
C ALA A 103 8.57 -4.05 24.28
N LEU A 104 8.53 -5.12 23.48
CA LEU A 104 9.72 -5.89 23.12
C LEU A 104 10.73 -5.04 22.35
N ASN A 105 10.27 -4.24 21.39
CA ASN A 105 11.12 -3.33 20.63
C ASN A 105 11.66 -2.20 21.49
N LEU A 106 10.93 -1.77 22.54
CA LEU A 106 11.43 -0.82 23.53
C LEU A 106 12.48 -1.46 24.44
N GLN A 107 12.33 -2.74 24.80
CA GLN A 107 13.28 -3.45 25.65
C GLN A 107 14.63 -3.69 24.95
N HIS A 108 14.63 -3.91 23.64
CA HIS A 108 15.85 -4.04 22.85
C HIS A 108 16.49 -2.71 22.45
N HIS A 109 15.77 -1.60 22.62
CA HIS A 109 16.21 -0.26 22.26
C HIS A 109 17.12 0.34 23.33
#